data_AF-A0A7S2P727-F1
#
_entry.id   AF-A0A7S2P727-F1
#
_cell.length_a   1.000
_cell.length_b   1.000
_cell.length_c   1.000
_cell.angle_alpha   90.00
_cell.angle_beta   90.00
_cell.angle_gamma   90.00
#
_symmetry.space_group_name_H-M   'P 1'
#
loop_
_entity.id
_entity.type
_entity.pdbx_description
1 polymer ?
#
loop_
_entity_poly.entity_id
_entity_poly.type
_entity_poly.pdbx_seq_one_letter_code
_entity_poly.pdbx_strand_id
1 'polypeptide(L)'
;MSEFQPTPAGIEPFSISLGNMGKLGLKSGDDITDVYEFKVYEKSFVVEDCNKNGFMSAFHALRKKIEAFPGDKILIVADLECSYKEMCNFYWCATEATTKEHLERFEKEGVGAGGDSKEGGKKE
;
A
#
# COMPACT_ATOMS: atom_id res chain seq x y z
N MET A 1 5.12 14.98 22.32
CA MET A 1 4.91 13.53 22.05
C MET A 1 3.65 13.48 21.21
N SER A 2 3.76 13.17 19.92
CA SER A 2 2.58 13.05 19.07
C SER A 2 1.81 11.80 19.53
N GLU A 3 0.58 11.97 20.00
CA GLU A 3 -0.29 10.85 20.34
C GLU A 3 -0.74 10.19 19.04
N PHE A 4 -0.29 8.96 18.79
CA PHE A 4 -0.74 8.17 17.65
C PHE A 4 -2.22 7.80 17.82
N GLN A 5 -2.98 7.90 16.74
CA GLN A 5 -4.36 7.44 16.74
C GLN A 5 -4.40 5.92 16.83
N PRO A 6 -5.36 5.36 17.59
CA PRO A 6 -5.57 3.92 17.60
C PRO A 6 -5.88 3.44 16.18
N THR A 7 -5.20 2.38 15.74
CA THR A 7 -5.43 1.80 14.42
C THR A 7 -6.89 1.31 14.31
N PRO A 8 -7.67 1.80 13.33
CA PRO A 8 -9.04 1.35 13.12
C PRO A 8 -9.10 -0.13 12.76
N ALA A 9 -10.20 -0.79 13.12
CA ALA A 9 -10.43 -2.17 12.72
C ALA A 9 -10.46 -2.29 11.18
N GLY A 10 -9.69 -3.23 10.64
CA GLY A 10 -9.61 -3.46 9.19
C GLY A 10 -8.64 -2.53 8.44
N ILE A 11 -7.84 -1.75 9.15
CA ILE A 11 -6.66 -1.06 8.62
C ILE A 11 -5.43 -1.59 9.35
N GLU A 12 -4.31 -1.68 8.66
CA GLU A 12 -3.05 -2.05 9.29
C GLU A 12 -1.87 -1.23 8.75
N PRO A 13 -1.19 -0.45 9.61
CA PRO A 13 -0.05 0.37 9.23
C PRO A 13 1.19 -0.49 9.04
N PHE A 14 1.99 -0.15 8.05
CA PHE A 14 3.28 -0.77 7.77
C PHE A 14 4.22 0.23 7.11
N SER A 15 5.50 -0.13 7.04
CA SER A 15 6.51 0.72 6.41
C SER A 15 6.95 0.16 5.07
N ILE A 16 7.04 1.04 4.07
CA ILE A 16 7.65 0.74 2.77
C ILE A 16 8.90 1.59 2.65
N SER A 17 10.04 0.96 2.39
CA SER A 17 11.29 1.67 2.16
C SER A 17 11.26 2.46 0.84
N LEU A 18 12.00 3.56 0.76
CA LEU A 18 12.13 4.40 -0.44
C LEU A 18 12.43 3.58 -1.72
N GLY A 19 13.33 2.59 -1.62
CA GLY A 19 13.68 1.73 -2.74
C GLY A 19 12.51 0.88 -3.24
N ASN A 20 11.62 0.44 -2.34
CA ASN A 20 10.42 -0.32 -2.71
C ASN A 20 9.30 0.60 -3.19
N MET A 21 9.18 1.83 -2.68
CA MET A 21 8.20 2.81 -3.17
C MET A 21 8.37 3.10 -4.66
N GLY A 22 9.61 3.24 -5.12
CA GLY A 22 9.91 3.41 -6.55
C GLY A 22 9.51 2.19 -7.39
N LYS A 23 9.88 0.98 -6.95
CA LYS A 23 9.55 -0.27 -7.66
C LYS A 23 8.06 -0.53 -7.76
N LEU A 24 7.31 -0.16 -6.73
CA LEU A 24 5.86 -0.35 -6.65
C LEU A 24 5.10 0.76 -7.38
N GLY A 25 5.78 1.82 -7.85
CA GLY A 25 5.15 2.97 -8.49
C GLY A 25 4.24 3.72 -7.54
N LEU A 26 4.67 3.87 -6.28
CA LEU A 26 4.00 4.66 -5.25
C LEU A 26 4.45 6.12 -5.26
N LYS A 27 5.54 6.44 -5.97
CA LYS A 27 6.10 7.79 -6.07
C LYS A 27 5.43 8.58 -7.20
N SER A 28 5.05 9.82 -6.91
CA SER A 28 4.54 10.80 -7.88
C SER A 28 5.62 11.82 -8.31
N GLY A 29 6.75 11.87 -7.60
CA GLY A 29 7.88 12.77 -7.84
C GLY A 29 9.20 12.26 -7.22
N ASP A 30 10.20 13.12 -7.10
CA ASP A 30 11.55 12.74 -6.64
C ASP A 30 11.71 12.80 -5.12
N ASP A 31 10.92 13.60 -4.42
CA ASP A 31 11.01 13.74 -2.95
C ASP A 31 10.44 12.52 -2.19
N ILE A 32 10.74 12.45 -0.89
CA ILE A 32 10.23 11.39 0.00
C ILE A 32 8.73 11.51 0.26
N THR A 33 8.20 12.75 0.22
CA THR A 33 6.79 13.07 0.40
C THR A 33 5.98 13.01 -0.90
N ASP A 34 6.65 12.95 -2.06
CA ASP A 34 5.99 12.87 -3.36
C ASP A 34 5.52 11.45 -3.64
N VAL A 35 4.38 11.10 -3.04
CA VAL A 35 3.72 9.82 -3.19
C VAL A 35 2.28 10.01 -3.67
N TYR A 36 1.77 9.00 -4.36
CA TYR A 36 0.34 8.93 -4.60
C TYR A 36 -0.39 8.63 -3.29
N GLU A 37 -1.55 9.25 -3.12
CA GLU A 37 -2.36 9.10 -1.90
C GLU A 37 -2.80 7.66 -1.70
N PHE A 38 -3.11 6.94 -2.78
CA PHE A 38 -3.38 5.51 -2.71
C PHE A 38 -2.97 4.77 -3.99
N LYS A 39 -2.86 3.45 -3.88
CA LYS A 39 -2.68 2.56 -5.02
C LYS A 39 -3.34 1.21 -4.77
N VAL A 40 -3.98 0.70 -5.80
CA VAL A 40 -4.61 -0.62 -5.80
C VAL A 40 -3.72 -1.60 -6.55
N TYR A 41 -3.50 -2.76 -5.95
CA TYR A 41 -2.77 -3.87 -6.56
C TYR A 41 -3.67 -5.10 -6.63
N GLU A 42 -3.48 -5.92 -7.66
CA GLU A 42 -4.03 -7.27 -7.65
C GLU A 42 -3.33 -8.09 -6.55
N LYS A 43 -4.10 -8.86 -5.78
CA LYS A 43 -3.59 -9.73 -4.72
C LYS A 43 -2.56 -10.71 -5.27
N SER A 44 -2.80 -11.25 -6.47
CA SER A 44 -1.89 -12.13 -7.18
C SER A 44 -0.53 -11.47 -7.45
N PHE A 45 -0.50 -10.19 -7.83
CA PHE A 45 0.75 -9.43 -7.98
C PHE A 45 1.52 -9.32 -6.66
N VAL A 46 0.83 -8.98 -5.56
CA VAL A 46 1.46 -8.82 -4.24
C VAL A 46 2.01 -10.15 -3.71
N VAL A 47 1.24 -11.23 -3.85
CA VAL A 47 1.66 -12.58 -3.47
C VAL A 47 2.86 -13.03 -4.32
N GLU A 48 2.84 -12.73 -5.62
CA GLU A 48 3.96 -13.04 -6.50
C GLU A 48 5.23 -12.26 -6.13
N ASP A 49 5.11 -10.95 -5.84
CA ASP A 49 6.22 -10.12 -5.34
C ASP A 49 6.81 -10.70 -4.05
N CYS A 50 5.97 -11.09 -3.10
CA CYS A 50 6.39 -11.78 -1.88
C CYS A 50 7.13 -13.09 -2.15
N ASN A 51 6.70 -13.87 -3.13
CA ASN A 51 7.34 -15.13 -3.48
C ASN A 51 8.67 -14.93 -4.22
N LYS A 52 8.76 -13.93 -5.11
CA LYS A 52 9.97 -13.62 -5.89
C LYS A 52 11.04 -12.94 -5.04
N ASN A 53 10.66 -11.95 -4.23
CA ASN A 53 11.58 -11.10 -3.48
C ASN A 53 11.79 -11.54 -2.03
N GLY A 54 10.95 -12.46 -1.51
CA GLY A 54 11.09 -13.00 -0.17
C GLY A 54 11.12 -11.90 0.90
N PHE A 55 12.17 -11.88 1.72
CA PHE A 55 12.38 -10.87 2.77
C PHE A 55 12.61 -9.45 2.22
N MET A 56 12.98 -9.31 0.94
CA MET A 56 13.16 -7.99 0.31
C MET A 56 11.85 -7.37 -0.17
N SER A 57 10.75 -8.14 -0.24
CA SER A 57 9.42 -7.62 -0.59
C SER A 57 8.93 -6.65 0.48
N ALA A 58 8.35 -5.53 0.06
CA ALA A 58 7.68 -4.59 0.96
C ALA A 58 6.52 -5.24 1.73
N PHE A 59 5.91 -6.28 1.15
CA PHE A 59 4.74 -6.94 1.70
C PHE A 59 5.10 -8.19 2.51
N HIS A 60 6.38 -8.49 2.70
CA HIS A 60 6.83 -9.72 3.38
C HIS A 60 6.18 -9.90 4.77
N ALA A 61 6.13 -8.82 5.55
CA ALA A 61 5.52 -8.82 6.88
C ALA A 61 3.99 -9.06 6.85
N LEU A 62 3.35 -8.69 5.74
CA LEU A 62 1.91 -8.77 5.54
C LEU A 62 1.47 -10.03 4.78
N ARG A 63 2.42 -10.77 4.19
CA ARG A 63 2.19 -11.90 3.28
C ARG A 63 1.08 -12.83 3.77
N LYS A 64 1.17 -13.34 5.00
CA LYS A 64 0.18 -14.27 5.56
C LYS A 64 -1.23 -13.69 5.62
N LYS A 65 -1.34 -12.39 5.92
CA LYS A 65 -2.62 -11.68 6.01
C LYS A 65 -3.19 -11.42 4.63
N ILE A 66 -2.35 -11.05 3.68
CA ILE A 66 -2.74 -10.86 2.27
C ILE A 66 -3.18 -12.20 1.66
N GLU A 67 -2.47 -13.30 1.92
CA GLU A 67 -2.88 -14.64 1.49
C GLU A 67 -4.25 -15.03 2.05
N ALA A 68 -4.54 -14.69 3.32
CA ALA A 68 -5.82 -14.94 3.98
C ALA A 68 -6.93 -13.93 3.63
N PHE A 69 -6.60 -12.80 2.99
CA PHE A 69 -7.57 -11.77 2.64
C PHE A 69 -8.54 -12.28 1.56
N PRO A 70 -9.87 -12.19 1.75
CA PRO A 70 -10.83 -12.77 0.80
C PRO A 70 -10.93 -12.02 -0.52
N GLY A 71 -10.59 -10.73 -0.56
CA GLY A 71 -10.68 -9.92 -1.77
C GLY A 71 -9.50 -10.13 -2.74
N ASP A 72 -9.74 -9.84 -4.01
CA ASP A 72 -8.72 -9.94 -5.07
C ASP A 72 -7.86 -8.68 -5.21
N LYS A 73 -8.24 -7.58 -4.54
CA LYS A 73 -7.56 -6.29 -4.65
C LYS A 73 -7.04 -5.82 -3.31
N ILE A 74 -5.78 -5.41 -3.28
CA ILE A 74 -5.09 -4.87 -2.11
C ILE A 74 -4.95 -3.36 -2.29
N LEU A 75 -5.59 -2.59 -1.41
CA LEU A 75 -5.48 -1.15 -1.37
C LEU A 75 -4.39 -0.73 -0.38
N ILE A 76 -3.40 0.01 -0.88
CA ILE A 76 -2.35 0.65 -0.09
C ILE A 76 -2.60 2.16 -0.11
N VAL A 77 -2.56 2.80 1.05
CA VAL A 77 -2.79 4.23 1.21
C VAL A 77 -1.61 4.87 1.93
N ALA A 78 -1.19 6.04 1.47
CA ALA A 78 -0.12 6.81 2.09
C ALA A 78 -0.58 7.41 3.44
N ASP A 79 0.31 7.35 4.43
CA ASP A 79 0.15 7.96 5.74
C ASP A 79 1.40 8.79 6.04
N LEU A 80 1.53 9.92 5.34
CA LEU A 80 2.69 10.81 5.47
C LEU A 80 2.80 11.43 6.86
N GLU A 81 1.68 11.51 7.59
CA GLU A 81 1.64 12.01 8.96
C GLU A 81 1.98 10.93 10.00
N CYS A 82 2.16 9.67 9.57
CA CYS A 82 2.37 8.51 10.46
C CYS A 82 1.30 8.45 11.57
N SER A 83 0.05 8.67 11.20
CA SER A 83 -1.09 8.91 12.07
C SER A 83 -1.33 7.78 13.07
N TYR A 84 -1.05 6.53 12.66
CA TYR A 84 -1.38 5.34 13.45
C TYR A 84 -0.19 4.75 14.19
N LYS A 85 1.04 4.93 13.68
CA LYS A 85 2.23 4.31 14.25
C LYS A 85 3.49 5.02 13.77
N GLU A 86 4.47 5.16 14.67
CA GLU A 86 5.77 5.72 14.33
C GLU A 86 6.43 4.96 13.17
N MET A 87 7.02 5.70 12.23
CA MET A 87 7.73 5.19 11.06
C MET A 87 6.89 4.34 10.08
N CYS A 88 5.56 4.39 10.16
CA CYS A 88 4.67 3.76 9.17
C CYS A 88 4.18 4.82 8.20
N ASN A 89 4.74 4.81 7.00
CA ASN A 89 4.41 5.75 5.92
C ASN A 89 3.25 5.29 5.04
N PHE A 90 2.74 4.07 5.25
CA PHE A 90 1.59 3.51 4.53
C PHE A 90 0.72 2.66 5.46
N TYR A 91 -0.52 2.44 5.05
CA TYR A 91 -1.37 1.39 5.60
C TYR A 91 -2.06 0.62 4.49
N TRP A 92 -2.49 -0.60 4.79
CA TRP A 92 -3.31 -1.39 3.89
C TRP A 92 -4.69 -1.65 4.49
N CYS A 93 -5.69 -1.74 3.62
CA CYS A 93 -7.05 -2.09 4.02
C CYS A 93 -7.18 -3.61 4.14
N ALA A 94 -7.26 -4.11 5.37
CA ALA A 94 -7.30 -5.53 5.70
C ALA A 94 -8.69 -6.17 5.58
N THR A 95 -9.72 -5.41 5.19
CA THR A 95 -11.08 -5.91 4.92
C THR A 95 -11.63 -5.34 3.62
N GLU A 96 -12.56 -6.07 2.97
CA GLU A 96 -13.25 -5.56 1.79
C GLU A 96 -14.11 -4.33 2.12
N ALA A 97 -14.68 -4.28 3.32
CA ALA A 97 -15.47 -3.13 3.78
C ALA A 97 -14.60 -1.86 3.86
N THR A 98 -13.43 -1.94 4.51
CA THR A 98 -12.51 -0.79 4.60
C THR A 98 -11.95 -0.40 3.24
N THR A 99 -11.67 -1.38 2.37
CA THR A 99 -11.22 -1.14 0.99
C THR A 99 -12.27 -0.36 0.21
N LYS A 100 -13.53 -0.81 0.24
CA LYS A 100 -14.64 -0.16 -0.47
C LYS A 100 -14.89 1.25 0.05
N GLU A 101 -14.95 1.43 1.37
CA GLU A 101 -15.18 2.73 1.99
C GLU A 101 -14.11 3.76 1.58
N HIS A 102 -12.84 3.37 1.56
CA HIS A 102 -11.75 4.26 1.15
C HIS A 102 -11.83 4.60 -0.35
N LEU A 103 -12.10 3.62 -1.22
CA LEU A 103 -12.26 3.88 -2.65
C LEU A 103 -13.43 4.83 -2.93
N GLU A 104 -14.60 4.60 -2.32
CA GLU A 104 -15.77 5.49 -2.47
C GLU A 104 -15.48 6.91 -1.96
N ARG A 105 -14.66 7.02 -0.90
CA ARG A 105 -14.21 8.30 -0.37
C ARG A 105 -13.27 9.01 -1.35
N PHE A 106 -12.26 8.31 -1.87
CA PHE A 106 -11.31 8.86 -2.84
C PHE A 106 -11.98 9.29 -4.15
N GLU A 107 -12.98 8.53 -4.62
CA GLU A 107 -13.79 8.91 -5.79
C GLU A 107 -14.55 10.22 -5.57
N LYS A 108 -15.08 10.45 -4.36
CA LYS A 108 -15.78 11.71 -4.01
C LYS A 108 -14.82 12.88 -3.85
N GLU A 109 -13.65 12.65 -3.28
CA GLU A 109 -12.63 13.67 -3.04
C GLU A 109 -11.80 13.99 -4.29
N GLY A 110 -11.91 13.20 -5.36
CA GLY A 110 -11.16 13.40 -6.61
C GLY A 110 -9.66 13.08 -6.47
N VAL A 111 -9.33 12.19 -5.54
CA VAL A 111 -7.97 11.80 -5.16
C VAL A 111 -7.31 10.98 -6.26
N GLY A 112 -6.05 11.28 -6.58
CA GLY A 112 -5.30 10.63 -7.65
C GLY A 112 -4.77 9.25 -7.26
N ALA A 113 -5.22 8.20 -7.95
CA ALA A 113 -4.66 6.85 -7.81
C ALA A 113 -3.26 6.75 -8.43
N GLY A 114 -2.33 6.07 -7.75
CA GLY A 114 -1.03 5.73 -8.32
C GLY A 114 -1.16 4.75 -9.47
N GLY A 115 -0.65 5.15 -10.66
CA GLY A 115 -0.90 4.46 -11.93
C GLY A 115 -0.59 2.97 -11.94
N ASP A 116 -1.45 2.20 -12.60
CA ASP A 116 -1.37 0.73 -12.75
C ASP A 116 0.07 0.26 -12.97
N SER A 117 0.55 -0.58 -12.06
CA SER A 117 1.80 -1.32 -12.22
C SER A 117 1.62 -2.33 -13.35
N LYS A 118 1.74 -1.89 -14.61
CA LYS A 118 2.00 -2.78 -15.73
C LYS A 118 3.39 -3.39 -15.54
N GLU A 119 3.36 -4.65 -15.11
CA GLU A 119 4.13 -5.78 -15.64
C GLU A 119 5.55 -5.48 -16.15
N GLY A 120 6.54 -6.07 -15.49
CA GLY A 120 7.91 -6.13 -15.98
C GLY A 120 7.98 -6.76 -17.37
N GLY A 121 8.57 -6.02 -18.31
CA GLY A 121 8.95 -6.51 -19.63
C GLY A 121 10.43 -6.24 -19.88
N LYS A 122 11.25 -7.28 -19.70
CA LYS A 122 12.66 -7.37 -20.10
C LYS A 122 12.85 -6.98 -21.58
N LYS A 123 13.78 -6.07 -21.89
CA LYS A 123 14.51 -5.93 -23.18
C LYS A 123 15.77 -5.10 -22.91
N GLU A 124 16.97 -5.38 -23.41
CA GLU A 124 17.65 -6.47 -24.11
C GLU A 124 19.15 -6.22 -23.82
#